data_AF-A0A4S2LWS7-F1
#
_entry.id   AF-A0A4S2LWS7-F1
#
_cell.length_a   1.000
_cell.length_b   1.000
_cell.length_c   1.000
_cell.angle_alpha   90.00
_cell.angle_beta   90.00
_cell.angle_gamma   90.00
#
_symmetry.space_group_name_H-M   'P 1'
#
loop_
_entity.id
_entity.type
_entity.pdbx_description
1 polymer ?
#
loop_
_entity_poly.entity_id
_entity_poly.type
_entity_poly.pdbx_seq_one_letter_code
_entity_poly.pdbx_strand_id
1 'polypeptide(L)'
;MYTRRVVLHNFSRMSASTALHTKCRNSAYPLANGLQRVLVPDEYVDWRISWAAYQPISYTDPRVHGKSWADPDIRTSPEITLKFNALDGKIDRTSYMGLYQLNREGLPLNPRGRTGITGRGSLGRWGPNHAADPIVTRWKTNLSGERVFDLASKRFILQFVAIQRGDCGEWAFPGGMVDAGEKCTDSLRREFAEEALNSNESSPEELETLKKLIAEFFVDGTER
;
A
#
# COMPACT_ATOMS: atom_id res chain seq x y z
N MET A 1 32.20 28.31 20.81
CA MET A 1 30.76 28.52 20.57
C MET A 1 30.50 28.37 19.08
N TYR A 2 30.10 27.18 18.63
CA TYR A 2 29.80 26.92 17.22
C TYR A 2 28.29 27.02 16.99
N THR A 3 27.90 28.00 16.18
CA THR A 3 26.53 28.32 15.81
C THR A 3 25.97 27.19 14.93
N ARG A 4 24.90 26.51 15.40
CA ARG A 4 24.17 25.51 14.62
C ARG A 4 23.54 26.18 13.39
N ARG A 5 23.97 25.80 12.19
CA ARG A 5 23.23 26.04 10.95
C ARG A 5 21.93 25.22 11.01
N VAL A 6 20.80 25.91 11.09
CA VAL A 6 19.48 25.32 10.85
C VAL A 6 19.40 25.07 9.34
N VAL A 7 19.48 23.81 8.93
CA VAL A 7 19.21 23.41 7.54
C VAL A 7 17.70 23.41 7.37
N LEU A 8 17.17 24.51 6.84
CA LEU A 8 15.80 24.57 6.32
C LEU A 8 15.69 23.56 5.19
N HIS A 9 15.10 22.40 5.48
CA HIS A 9 14.76 21.43 4.46
C HIS A 9 13.59 22.02 3.66
N ASN A 10 13.85 22.30 2.39
CA ASN A 10 12.81 22.69 1.45
C ASN A 10 11.79 21.56 1.36
N PHE A 11 10.63 21.74 1.99
CA PHE A 11 9.47 20.89 1.78
C PHE A 11 9.15 20.89 0.30
N SER A 12 9.16 19.70 -0.31
CA SER A 12 8.75 19.51 -1.69
C SER A 12 7.38 20.15 -1.89
N ARG A 13 7.32 21.16 -2.75
CA ARG A 13 6.04 21.77 -3.16
C ARG A 13 5.23 20.67 -3.83
N MET A 14 4.19 20.17 -3.16
CA MET A 14 3.18 19.35 -3.82
C MET A 14 2.68 20.13 -5.04
N SER A 15 3.02 19.59 -6.21
CA SER A 15 2.58 20.08 -7.52
C SER A 15 1.06 20.26 -7.56
N ALA A 16 0.62 21.32 -8.24
CA ALA A 16 -0.78 21.66 -8.47
C ALA A 16 -1.56 20.47 -9.06
N SER A 17 -2.79 20.27 -8.57
CA SER A 17 -3.76 19.28 -9.05
C SER A 17 -3.40 17.79 -8.82
N THR A 18 -3.21 17.37 -7.57
CA THR A 18 -3.41 15.95 -7.24
C THR A 18 -4.82 15.75 -6.70
N ALA A 19 -5.65 14.96 -7.41
CA ALA A 19 -7.03 14.68 -7.01
C ALA A 19 -7.13 14.26 -5.54
N LEU A 20 -8.05 14.87 -4.79
CA LEU A 20 -8.26 14.54 -3.38
C LEU A 20 -8.66 13.08 -3.23
N HIS A 21 -8.17 12.43 -2.18
CA HIS A 21 -8.56 11.05 -1.91
C HIS A 21 -10.04 11.00 -1.50
N THR A 22 -10.85 10.25 -2.23
CA THR A 22 -12.29 10.10 -1.94
C THR A 22 -12.58 8.79 -1.22
N LYS A 23 -11.98 7.67 -1.65
CA LYS A 23 -12.15 6.35 -1.01
C LYS A 23 -11.79 6.36 0.49
N CYS A 24 -10.75 7.08 0.88
CA CYS A 24 -10.31 7.18 2.28
C CYS A 24 -11.14 8.15 3.14
N ARG A 25 -12.12 8.84 2.55
CA ARG A 25 -13.09 9.74 3.22
C ARG A 25 -14.54 9.24 3.07
N ASN A 26 -14.72 7.99 2.67
CA ASN A 26 -16.04 7.37 2.67
C ASN A 26 -16.63 7.34 4.09
N SER A 27 -17.97 7.36 4.20
CA SER A 27 -18.60 7.45 5.52
C SER A 27 -18.34 6.20 6.36
N ALA A 28 -18.54 5.00 5.83
CA ALA A 28 -18.34 3.76 6.57
C ALA A 28 -16.88 3.26 6.48
N TYR A 29 -16.27 2.96 7.62
CA TYR A 29 -14.98 2.27 7.65
C TYR A 29 -15.17 0.76 7.34
N PRO A 30 -14.41 0.17 6.41
CA PRO A 30 -14.55 -1.24 6.06
C PRO A 30 -14.37 -2.18 7.26
N LEU A 31 -15.16 -3.26 7.31
CA LEU A 31 -15.04 -4.32 8.32
C LEU A 31 -15.24 -3.88 9.79
N ALA A 32 -15.74 -2.66 10.03
CA ALA A 32 -15.91 -2.08 11.36
C ALA A 32 -17.39 -1.95 11.79
N ASN A 33 -18.25 -2.88 11.36
CA ASN A 33 -19.67 -2.98 11.78
C ASN A 33 -20.43 -1.64 11.76
N GLY A 34 -20.33 -0.88 10.67
CA GLY A 34 -21.08 0.37 10.48
C GLY A 34 -20.47 1.60 11.14
N LEU A 35 -19.26 1.52 11.70
CA LEU A 35 -18.52 2.68 12.22
C LEU A 35 -18.33 3.75 11.14
N GLN A 36 -18.69 4.99 11.49
CA GLN A 36 -18.67 6.13 10.58
C GLN A 36 -17.48 7.06 10.85
N ARG A 37 -16.78 7.46 9.78
CA ARG A 37 -15.77 8.51 9.81
C ARG A 37 -16.42 9.86 10.04
N VAL A 38 -15.66 10.79 10.60
CA VAL A 38 -16.02 12.21 10.57
C VAL A 38 -15.97 12.71 9.14
N LEU A 39 -17.01 13.44 8.70
CA LEU A 39 -17.02 14.06 7.39
C LEU A 39 -15.88 15.09 7.29
N VAL A 40 -15.04 14.96 6.27
CA VAL A 40 -13.96 15.91 5.97
C VAL A 40 -14.31 16.62 4.66
N PRO A 41 -14.74 17.89 4.69
CA PRO A 41 -14.94 18.69 3.49
C PRO A 41 -13.63 18.84 2.69
N ASP A 42 -13.73 19.04 1.38
CA ASP A 42 -12.59 19.07 0.46
C ASP A 42 -11.57 20.16 0.83
N GLU A 43 -12.05 21.32 1.25
CA GLU A 43 -11.25 22.47 1.69
C GLU A 43 -10.44 22.22 2.97
N TYR A 44 -10.82 21.19 3.75
CA TYR A 44 -10.15 20.83 5.00
C TYR A 44 -9.33 19.54 4.91
N VAL A 45 -9.21 18.92 3.73
CA VAL A 45 -8.40 17.70 3.55
C VAL A 45 -6.92 17.97 3.86
N ASP A 46 -6.38 19.10 3.40
CA ASP A 46 -4.97 19.43 3.57
C ASP A 46 -4.64 19.80 5.03
N TRP A 47 -3.66 19.10 5.62
CA TRP A 47 -3.19 19.34 6.99
C TRP A 47 -2.72 20.77 7.25
N ARG A 48 -2.27 21.49 6.21
CA ARG A 48 -1.85 22.91 6.30
C ARG A 48 -3.00 23.85 6.59
N ILE A 49 -4.22 23.45 6.24
CA ILE A 49 -5.43 24.21 6.57
C ILE A 49 -5.77 23.97 8.03
N SER A 50 -5.82 25.06 8.80
CA SER A 50 -6.22 25.01 10.21
C SER A 50 -7.69 24.61 10.31
N TRP A 51 -7.97 23.63 11.17
CA TRP A 51 -9.33 23.17 11.45
C TRP A 51 -9.43 22.73 12.91
N ALA A 52 -9.64 23.71 13.81
CA ALA A 52 -9.67 23.48 15.25
C ALA A 52 -10.79 22.53 15.69
N ALA A 53 -11.90 22.48 14.96
CA ALA A 53 -13.03 21.59 15.23
C ALA A 53 -12.80 20.15 14.72
N TYR A 54 -11.68 19.86 14.06
CA TYR A 54 -11.40 18.51 13.56
C TYR A 54 -11.17 17.53 14.71
N GLN A 55 -12.15 16.65 14.94
CA GLN A 55 -12.09 15.62 15.97
C GLN A 55 -12.33 14.24 15.35
N PRO A 56 -11.33 13.63 14.69
CA PRO A 56 -11.51 12.34 14.07
C PRO A 56 -11.81 11.27 15.12
N ILE A 57 -12.68 10.32 14.76
CA ILE A 57 -12.90 9.14 15.60
C ILE A 57 -11.63 8.31 15.70
N SER A 58 -11.31 7.79 16.89
CA SER A 58 -10.16 6.90 17.10
C SER A 58 -10.60 5.44 17.02
N TYR A 59 -10.02 4.69 16.07
CA TYR A 59 -10.36 3.29 15.88
C TYR A 59 -9.17 2.45 15.42
N THR A 60 -9.01 1.29 16.05
CA THR A 60 -8.18 0.18 15.61
C THR A 60 -9.03 -1.08 15.76
N ASP A 61 -9.05 -1.92 14.74
CA ASP A 61 -9.85 -3.15 14.73
C ASP A 61 -9.33 -4.12 15.79
N PRO A 62 -10.21 -4.73 16.62
CA PRO A 62 -9.79 -5.67 17.66
C PRO A 62 -8.92 -6.81 17.14
N ARG A 63 -9.11 -7.23 15.88
CA ARG A 63 -8.34 -8.33 15.26
C ARG A 63 -6.90 -7.97 14.95
N VAL A 64 -6.54 -6.69 14.95
CA VAL A 64 -5.17 -6.20 14.75
C VAL A 64 -4.33 -6.35 16.02
N HIS A 65 -4.95 -6.27 17.20
CA HIS A 65 -4.21 -6.29 18.46
C HIS A 65 -3.51 -7.63 18.71
N GLY A 66 -2.23 -7.56 19.09
CA GLY A 66 -1.43 -8.73 19.47
C GLY A 66 -0.99 -9.64 18.31
N LYS A 67 -1.23 -9.24 17.05
CA LYS A 67 -0.78 -10.00 15.88
C LYS A 67 0.70 -9.76 15.59
N SER A 68 1.41 -10.81 15.17
CA SER A 68 2.84 -10.74 14.80
C SER A 68 3.12 -9.78 13.64
N TRP A 69 2.16 -9.62 12.73
CA TRP A 69 2.22 -8.69 11.61
C TRP A 69 1.77 -7.26 11.95
N ALA A 70 1.31 -7.01 13.18
CA ALA A 70 0.81 -5.71 13.61
C ALA A 70 1.78 -5.03 14.58
N ASP A 71 1.82 -3.71 14.53
CA ASP A 71 2.53 -2.94 15.54
C ASP A 71 1.77 -2.97 16.89
N PRO A 72 2.45 -2.75 18.02
CA PRO A 72 1.76 -2.38 19.25
C PRO A 72 1.08 -1.00 19.12
N ASP A 73 0.14 -0.71 20.01
CA ASP A 73 -0.44 0.64 20.08
C ASP A 73 0.49 1.55 20.88
N ILE A 74 1.28 2.36 20.18
CA ILE A 74 2.27 3.27 20.77
C ILE A 74 1.64 4.39 21.62
N ARG A 75 0.31 4.56 21.57
CA ARG A 75 -0.40 5.49 22.47
C ARG A 75 -0.52 4.93 23.89
N THR A 76 -0.54 3.61 24.03
CA THR A 76 -0.67 2.91 25.33
C THR A 76 0.63 2.20 25.74
N SER A 77 1.65 2.20 24.89
CA SER A 77 2.95 1.56 25.08
C SER A 77 4.09 2.56 24.85
N PRO A 78 4.27 3.56 25.75
CA PRO A 78 5.24 4.65 25.57
C PRO A 78 6.70 4.18 25.56
N GLU A 79 6.99 2.98 26.08
CA GLU A 79 8.30 2.33 26.03
C GLU A 79 8.71 1.90 24.61
N ILE A 80 7.74 1.81 23.69
CA ILE A 80 7.99 1.35 22.33
C ILE A 80 8.18 2.55 21.41
N THR A 81 9.40 2.69 20.89
CA THR A 81 9.73 3.73 19.91
C THR A 81 9.84 3.11 18.51
N LEU A 82 9.00 3.59 17.59
CA LEU A 82 9.05 3.21 16.17
C LEU A 82 9.86 4.23 15.37
N LYS A 83 10.72 3.77 14.48
CA LYS A 83 11.56 4.65 13.64
C LYS A 83 10.83 5.01 12.34
N PHE A 84 9.94 5.99 12.41
CA PHE A 84 9.22 6.49 11.23
C PHE A 84 10.16 7.11 10.19
N ASN A 85 9.74 7.09 8.92
CA ASN A 85 10.49 7.56 7.76
C ASN A 85 11.86 6.88 7.58
N ALA A 86 12.02 5.65 8.07
CA ALA A 86 13.25 4.87 7.96
C ALA A 86 12.95 3.36 7.93
N LEU A 87 13.97 2.56 7.63
CA LEU A 87 13.95 1.13 7.86
C LEU A 87 14.09 0.85 9.36
N ASP A 88 13.05 0.31 9.98
CA ASP A 88 12.96 0.02 11.42
C ASP A 88 13.09 -1.48 11.68
N GLY A 89 14.34 -1.95 11.77
CA GLY A 89 14.64 -3.37 11.83
C GLY A 89 14.26 -4.05 10.51
N LYS A 90 13.21 -4.88 10.54
CA LYS A 90 12.66 -5.56 9.36
C LYS A 90 11.48 -4.82 8.71
N ILE A 91 10.99 -3.75 9.34
CA ILE A 91 9.80 -3.05 8.87
C ILE A 91 10.24 -1.79 8.14
N ASP A 92 9.98 -1.72 6.84
CA ASP A 92 10.15 -0.47 6.09
C ASP A 92 9.02 0.48 6.49
N ARG A 93 9.38 1.59 7.13
CA ARG A 93 8.45 2.67 7.50
C ARG A 93 8.66 3.90 6.62
N THR A 94 9.43 3.81 5.54
CA THR A 94 9.53 4.87 4.54
C THR A 94 8.27 4.94 3.69
N SER A 95 8.07 6.05 2.97
CA SER A 95 6.96 6.17 2.03
C SER A 95 7.49 6.52 0.66
N TYR A 96 6.93 5.89 -0.37
CA TYR A 96 7.13 6.28 -1.77
C TYR A 96 6.59 7.68 -2.09
N MET A 97 5.85 8.31 -1.16
CA MET A 97 5.43 9.71 -1.25
C MET A 97 6.40 10.70 -0.61
N GLY A 98 7.56 10.23 -0.14
CA GLY A 98 8.53 11.04 0.61
C GLY A 98 8.22 11.09 2.11
N LEU A 99 8.88 12.01 2.82
CA LEU A 99 8.75 12.10 4.28
C LEU A 99 7.32 12.49 4.68
N TYR A 100 6.68 11.68 5.52
CA TYR A 100 5.40 12.01 6.14
C TYR A 100 5.60 12.67 7.51
N GLN A 101 4.68 13.56 7.85
CA GLN A 101 4.69 14.30 9.11
C GLN A 101 4.18 13.45 10.26
N LEU A 102 4.62 13.77 11.47
CA LEU A 102 4.04 13.23 12.71
C LEU A 102 3.20 14.32 13.38
N ASN A 103 2.11 13.93 14.04
CA ASN A 103 1.32 14.84 14.87
C ASN A 103 2.01 15.11 16.22
N ARG A 104 1.37 15.90 17.09
CA ARG A 104 1.93 16.28 18.39
C ARG A 104 2.13 15.09 19.32
N GLU A 105 1.35 14.03 19.11
CA GLU A 105 1.41 12.77 19.85
C GLU A 105 2.42 11.77 19.22
N GLY A 106 3.17 12.18 18.20
CA GLY A 106 4.17 11.35 17.53
C GLY A 106 3.60 10.32 16.54
N LEU A 107 2.32 10.40 16.19
CA LEU A 107 1.65 9.49 15.26
C LEU A 107 1.78 9.99 13.81
N PRO A 108 1.93 9.08 12.83
CA PRO A 108 2.05 9.45 11.43
C PRO A 108 0.76 10.05 10.87
N LEU A 109 0.90 11.18 10.18
CA LEU A 109 -0.17 11.81 9.41
C LEU A 109 -0.16 11.26 7.98
N ASN A 110 -1.35 10.94 7.45
CA ASN A 110 -1.48 10.52 6.07
C ASN A 110 -0.97 11.64 5.14
N PRO A 111 0.02 11.36 4.26
CA PRO A 111 0.62 12.38 3.39
C PRO A 111 -0.38 12.99 2.38
N ARG A 112 -1.53 12.36 2.17
CA ARG A 112 -2.61 12.86 1.30
C ARG A 112 -3.67 13.69 2.02
N GLY A 113 -3.66 13.79 3.36
CA GLY A 113 -4.58 14.63 4.12
C GLY A 113 -5.44 13.91 5.15
N ARG A 114 -6.39 14.67 5.71
CA ARG A 114 -7.36 14.23 6.72
C ARG A 114 -8.35 13.22 6.17
N THR A 115 -8.61 12.17 6.94
CA THR A 115 -9.51 11.06 6.56
C THR A 115 -10.77 10.94 7.42
N GLY A 116 -10.89 11.73 8.50
CA GLY A 116 -12.01 11.65 9.43
C GLY A 116 -11.90 10.56 10.49
N ILE A 117 -10.74 9.86 10.55
CA ILE A 117 -10.44 8.80 11.50
C ILE A 117 -8.95 8.85 11.89
N THR A 118 -8.65 8.45 13.12
CA THR A 118 -7.29 8.21 13.65
C THR A 118 -7.19 6.81 14.21
N GLY A 119 -5.98 6.38 14.57
CA GLY A 119 -5.66 4.96 14.80
C GLY A 119 -5.31 4.26 13.50
N ARG A 120 -5.28 2.93 13.52
CA ARG A 120 -4.86 2.11 12.37
C ARG A 120 -6.03 1.51 11.60
N GLY A 121 -7.24 1.55 12.19
CA GLY A 121 -8.36 0.74 11.73
C GLY A 121 -7.93 -0.72 11.59
N SER A 122 -8.10 -1.34 10.43
CA SER A 122 -7.73 -2.75 10.19
C SER A 122 -6.29 -2.95 9.70
N LEU A 123 -5.47 -1.88 9.59
CA LEU A 123 -4.07 -1.98 9.15
C LEU A 123 -3.14 -2.37 10.30
N GLY A 124 -2.10 -3.13 9.99
CA GLY A 124 -1.14 -3.61 11.00
C GLY A 124 -0.19 -2.53 11.48
N ARG A 125 0.33 -1.74 10.55
CA ARG A 125 1.44 -0.81 10.81
C ARG A 125 0.97 0.62 11.02
N TRP A 126 1.65 1.34 11.90
CA TRP A 126 1.55 2.79 11.96
C TRP A 126 2.28 3.39 10.75
N GLY A 127 1.57 4.23 9.98
CA GLY A 127 2.11 4.87 8.79
C GLY A 127 1.91 4.01 7.53
N PRO A 128 2.89 3.95 6.62
CA PRO A 128 2.79 3.14 5.41
C PRO A 128 2.59 1.64 5.70
N ASN A 129 1.73 1.00 4.92
CA ASN A 129 1.54 -0.44 4.89
C ASN A 129 1.77 -0.86 3.42
N HIS A 130 2.94 -1.43 3.12
CA HIS A 130 3.36 -1.70 1.75
C HIS A 130 2.66 -2.94 1.19
N ALA A 131 2.30 -2.86 -0.08
CA ALA A 131 1.72 -3.94 -0.87
C ALA A 131 2.39 -3.95 -2.25
N ALA A 132 2.34 -5.09 -2.93
CA ALA A 132 2.94 -5.29 -4.23
C ALA A 132 1.91 -5.94 -5.18
N ASP A 133 1.68 -5.29 -6.33
CA ASP A 133 0.74 -5.73 -7.36
C ASP A 133 1.49 -6.12 -8.64
N PRO A 134 1.72 -7.42 -8.91
CA PRO A 134 2.39 -7.87 -10.13
C PRO A 134 1.44 -7.77 -11.33
N ILE A 135 1.82 -6.94 -12.31
CA ILE A 135 1.08 -6.78 -13.57
C ILE A 135 1.84 -7.52 -14.67
N VAL A 136 1.51 -8.80 -14.85
CA VAL A 136 2.06 -9.63 -15.92
C VAL A 136 1.22 -9.45 -17.18
N THR A 137 1.87 -9.06 -18.28
CA THR A 137 1.19 -8.74 -19.54
C THR A 137 1.72 -9.53 -20.72
N ARG A 138 0.87 -9.73 -21.73
CA ARG A 138 1.27 -10.24 -23.05
C ARG A 138 0.41 -9.64 -24.15
N TRP A 139 0.91 -9.62 -25.38
CA TRP A 139 0.06 -9.27 -26.53
C TRP A 139 -0.95 -10.39 -26.79
N LYS A 140 -2.21 -10.01 -27.08
CA LYS A 140 -3.19 -10.96 -27.61
C LYS A 140 -2.74 -11.37 -29.02
N THR A 141 -2.70 -12.67 -29.28
CA THR A 141 -2.38 -13.23 -30.60
C THR A 141 -3.58 -13.94 -31.21
N ASN A 142 -3.63 -13.98 -32.55
CA ASN A 142 -4.56 -14.83 -33.30
C ASN A 142 -4.02 -16.27 -33.39
N LEU A 143 -4.75 -17.17 -34.06
CA LEU A 143 -4.35 -18.58 -34.23
C LEU A 143 -3.03 -18.76 -35.01
N SER A 144 -2.64 -17.76 -35.80
CA SER A 144 -1.37 -17.73 -36.55
C SER A 144 -0.21 -17.14 -35.75
N GLY A 145 -0.44 -16.73 -34.49
CA GLY A 145 0.58 -16.12 -33.63
C GLY A 145 0.79 -14.62 -33.85
N GLU A 146 0.01 -13.98 -34.72
CA GLU A 146 0.15 -12.55 -35.01
C GLU A 146 -0.62 -11.72 -33.98
N ARG A 147 -0.09 -10.53 -33.65
CA ARG A 147 -0.72 -9.63 -32.67
C ARG A 147 -2.07 -9.14 -33.19
N VAL A 148 -3.09 -9.20 -32.34
CA VAL A 148 -4.43 -8.73 -32.68
C VAL A 148 -4.47 -7.20 -32.61
N PHE A 149 -4.75 -6.57 -33.75
CA PHE A 149 -4.93 -5.13 -33.88
C PHE A 149 -6.42 -4.76 -33.75
N ASP A 150 -6.74 -3.85 -32.85
CA ASP A 150 -8.09 -3.32 -32.70
C ASP A 150 -8.30 -2.10 -33.61
N LEU A 151 -9.24 -2.23 -34.54
CA LEU A 151 -9.52 -1.20 -35.55
C LEU A 151 -10.17 0.05 -34.96
N ALA A 152 -10.85 -0.05 -33.82
CA ALA A 152 -11.52 1.07 -33.17
C ALA A 152 -10.50 1.97 -32.46
N SER A 153 -9.66 1.40 -31.59
CA SER A 153 -8.62 2.14 -30.87
C SER A 153 -7.35 2.40 -31.68
N LYS A 154 -7.19 1.74 -32.83
CA LYS A 154 -5.97 1.76 -33.67
C LYS A 154 -4.73 1.30 -32.89
N ARG A 155 -4.87 0.31 -32.02
CA ARG A 155 -3.79 -0.23 -31.17
C ARG A 155 -3.85 -1.75 -31.11
N PHE A 156 -2.72 -2.38 -30.79
CA PHE A 156 -2.70 -3.80 -30.46
C PHE A 156 -3.35 -4.07 -29.10
N ILE A 157 -4.03 -5.21 -28.97
CA ILE A 157 -4.70 -5.60 -27.73
C ILE A 157 -3.70 -6.23 -26.77
N LEU A 158 -3.61 -5.67 -25.56
CA LEU A 158 -2.81 -6.21 -24.45
C LEU A 158 -3.71 -7.08 -23.55
N GLN A 159 -3.18 -8.20 -23.07
CA GLN A 159 -3.77 -9.03 -22.03
C GLN A 159 -2.93 -8.90 -20.76
N PHE A 160 -3.57 -9.03 -19.61
CA PHE A 160 -2.87 -9.15 -18.33
C PHE A 160 -3.52 -10.24 -17.49
N VAL A 161 -2.79 -10.74 -16.50
CA VAL A 161 -3.29 -11.73 -15.55
C VAL A 161 -4.11 -11.04 -14.45
N ALA A 162 -5.33 -11.50 -14.24
CA ALA A 162 -6.21 -11.03 -13.18
C ALA A 162 -6.74 -12.24 -12.40
N ILE A 163 -7.04 -12.03 -11.12
CA ILE A 163 -7.72 -13.00 -10.26
C ILE A 163 -9.11 -12.48 -9.92
N GLN A 164 -10.06 -13.39 -9.68
CA GLN A 164 -11.36 -13.03 -9.11
C GLN A 164 -11.31 -13.33 -7.62
N ARG A 165 -11.47 -12.29 -6.80
CA ARG A 165 -11.36 -12.44 -5.35
C ARG A 165 -12.55 -13.22 -4.78
N GLY A 166 -12.28 -14.17 -3.89
CA GLY A 166 -13.33 -14.96 -3.25
C GLY A 166 -14.23 -14.19 -2.27
N ASP A 167 -13.74 -13.07 -1.73
CA ASP A 167 -14.44 -12.28 -0.70
C ASP A 167 -15.49 -11.31 -1.28
N CYS A 168 -15.22 -10.70 -2.44
CA CYS A 168 -16.11 -9.73 -3.07
C CYS A 168 -16.54 -10.08 -4.51
N GLY A 169 -15.92 -11.08 -5.14
CA GLY A 169 -16.18 -11.46 -6.53
C GLY A 169 -15.66 -10.46 -7.57
N GLU A 170 -14.91 -9.44 -7.15
CA GLU A 170 -14.29 -8.47 -8.05
C GLU A 170 -13.00 -9.01 -8.68
N TRP A 171 -12.74 -8.58 -9.92
CA TRP A 171 -11.45 -8.84 -10.58
C TRP A 171 -10.38 -7.88 -10.07
N ALA A 172 -9.22 -8.41 -9.71
CA ALA A 172 -8.09 -7.67 -9.16
C ALA A 172 -6.76 -8.14 -9.76
N PHE A 173 -5.71 -7.36 -9.53
CA PHE A 173 -4.34 -7.85 -9.73
C PHE A 173 -4.02 -8.92 -8.67
N PRO A 174 -3.19 -9.93 -9.02
CA PRO A 174 -2.75 -10.97 -8.09
C PRO A 174 -1.66 -10.45 -7.14
N GLY A 175 -2.01 -9.46 -6.33
CA GLY A 175 -1.10 -8.78 -5.40
C GLY A 175 -1.46 -9.00 -3.94
N GLY A 176 -0.55 -8.61 -3.07
CA GLY A 176 -0.71 -8.74 -1.62
C GLY A 176 0.27 -7.89 -0.82
N MET A 177 0.28 -8.11 0.50
CA MET A 177 1.04 -7.29 1.45
C MET A 177 2.52 -7.68 1.43
N VAL A 178 3.41 -6.70 1.61
CA VAL A 178 4.85 -6.97 1.79
C VAL A 178 5.09 -7.46 3.21
N ASP A 179 5.72 -8.63 3.33
CA ASP A 179 6.03 -9.22 4.63
C ASP A 179 7.20 -8.55 5.35
N ALA A 180 7.29 -8.76 6.65
CA ALA A 180 8.35 -8.17 7.48
C ALA A 180 9.74 -8.70 7.06
N GLY A 181 10.56 -7.81 6.51
CA GLY A 181 11.91 -8.11 6.03
C GLY A 181 11.95 -8.63 4.60
N GLU A 182 10.80 -8.72 3.94
CA GLU A 182 10.68 -9.06 2.52
C GLU A 182 10.95 -7.81 1.67
N LYS A 183 11.66 -7.97 0.54
CA LYS A 183 11.75 -6.90 -0.45
C LYS A 183 10.49 -6.87 -1.30
N CYS A 184 10.09 -5.70 -1.79
CA CYS A 184 8.93 -5.57 -2.67
C CYS A 184 9.01 -6.51 -3.89
N THR A 185 10.20 -6.68 -4.47
CA THR A 185 10.45 -7.61 -5.58
C THR A 185 10.27 -9.08 -5.23
N ASP A 186 10.58 -9.47 -4.00
CA ASP A 186 10.34 -10.82 -3.50
C ASP A 186 8.83 -11.04 -3.29
N SER A 187 8.12 -10.04 -2.73
CA SER A 187 6.65 -10.08 -2.59
C SER A 187 5.97 -10.22 -3.94
N LEU A 188 6.38 -9.47 -4.97
CA LEU A 188 5.80 -9.58 -6.32
C LEU A 188 5.87 -11.01 -6.88
N ARG A 189 7.01 -11.69 -6.67
CA ARG A 189 7.24 -13.05 -7.14
C ARG A 189 6.39 -14.06 -6.36
N ARG A 190 6.34 -13.91 -5.04
CA ARG A 190 5.56 -14.76 -4.14
C ARG A 190 4.07 -14.64 -4.42
N GLU A 191 3.53 -13.42 -4.39
CA GLU A 191 2.10 -13.15 -4.61
C GLU A 191 1.63 -13.66 -5.98
N PHE A 192 2.43 -13.45 -7.04
CA PHE A 192 2.08 -13.96 -8.37
C PHE A 192 2.06 -15.51 -8.41
N ALA A 193 3.00 -16.17 -7.75
CA ALA A 193 3.03 -17.63 -7.68
C ALA A 193 1.81 -18.19 -6.92
N GLU A 194 1.51 -17.59 -5.77
CA GLU A 194 0.45 -18.04 -4.86
C GLU A 194 -0.93 -17.79 -5.46
N GLU A 195 -1.20 -16.56 -5.90
CA GLU A 195 -2.54 -16.11 -6.31
C GLU A 195 -2.88 -16.48 -7.76
N ALA A 196 -1.90 -16.50 -8.67
CA ALA A 196 -2.16 -16.71 -10.10
C ALA A 196 -1.72 -18.08 -10.64
N LEU A 197 -0.76 -18.74 -9.99
CA LEU A 197 -0.21 -20.03 -10.44
C LEU A 197 -0.54 -21.19 -9.48
N ASN A 198 -1.31 -20.94 -8.42
CA ASN A 198 -1.73 -21.93 -7.42
C ASN A 198 -0.55 -22.72 -6.82
N SER A 199 0.57 -22.04 -6.52
CA SER A 199 1.78 -22.70 -6.02
C SER A 199 1.59 -23.40 -4.67
N ASN A 200 0.57 -23.00 -3.90
CA ASN A 200 0.26 -23.57 -2.59
C ASN A 200 -0.27 -25.02 -2.66
N GLU A 201 -0.82 -25.42 -3.79
CA GLU A 201 -1.36 -26.77 -4.02
C GLU A 201 -0.45 -27.61 -4.95
N SER A 202 0.71 -27.07 -5.35
CA SER A 202 1.65 -27.73 -6.26
C SER A 202 2.48 -28.80 -5.56
N SER A 203 2.88 -29.83 -6.31
CA SER A 203 3.88 -30.79 -5.84
C SER A 203 5.24 -30.11 -5.61
N PRO A 204 6.16 -30.69 -4.81
CA PRO A 204 7.51 -30.15 -4.64
C PRO A 204 8.26 -29.92 -5.96
N GLU A 205 8.10 -30.82 -6.94
CA GLU A 205 8.71 -30.73 -8.27
C GLU A 205 8.10 -29.61 -9.13
N GLU A 206 6.77 -29.46 -9.08
CA GLU A 206 6.05 -28.39 -9.76
C GLU A 206 6.43 -27.02 -9.18
N LEU A 207 6.51 -26.93 -7.85
CA LEU A 207 6.91 -25.73 -7.14
C LEU A 207 8.33 -25.29 -7.52
N GLU A 208 9.27 -26.24 -7.61
CA GLU A 208 10.65 -25.95 -8.03
C GLU A 208 10.70 -25.44 -9.49
N THR A 209 9.86 -26.00 -10.36
CA THR A 209 9.73 -25.56 -11.75
C THR A 209 9.15 -24.14 -11.84
N LEU A 210 8.08 -23.87 -11.09
CA LEU A 210 7.46 -22.54 -11.01
C LEU A 210 8.44 -21.48 -10.49
N LYS A 211 9.21 -21.80 -9.45
CA LYS A 211 10.23 -20.91 -8.90
C LYS A 211 11.30 -20.54 -9.94
N LYS A 212 11.76 -21.50 -10.74
CA LYS A 212 12.73 -21.24 -11.81
C LYS A 212 12.14 -20.34 -12.90
N LEU A 213 10.92 -20.64 -13.37
CA LEU A 213 10.25 -19.85 -14.39
C LEU A 213 10.04 -18.40 -13.94
N ILE A 214 9.61 -18.19 -12.70
CA ILE A 214 9.45 -16.86 -12.12
C ILE A 214 10.82 -16.18 -11.99
N ALA A 215 11.82 -16.85 -11.44
CA ALA A 215 13.15 -16.27 -11.28
C ALA A 215 13.74 -15.80 -12.63
N GLU A 216 13.60 -16.61 -13.68
CA GLU A 216 14.00 -16.27 -15.04
C GLU A 216 13.19 -15.08 -15.60
N PHE A 217 11.86 -15.09 -15.44
CA PHE A 217 11.00 -14.02 -15.94
C PHE A 217 11.34 -12.66 -15.31
N PHE A 218 11.70 -12.64 -14.03
CA PHE A 218 12.03 -11.43 -13.29
C PHE A 218 13.52 -11.09 -13.30
N VAL A 219 14.36 -11.79 -14.06
CA VAL A 219 15.83 -11.59 -14.03
C VAL A 219 16.24 -10.21 -14.56
N ASP A 220 15.52 -9.70 -15.56
CA ASP A 220 15.77 -8.39 -16.19
C ASP A 220 14.95 -7.26 -15.54
N GLY A 221 14.27 -7.55 -14.43
CA GLY A 221 13.48 -6.56 -13.70
C GLY A 221 14.37 -5.47 -13.09
N THR A 222 13.98 -4.21 -13.24
CA THR A 222 14.62 -3.08 -12.54
C THR A 222 13.72 -2.60 -11.42
N GLU A 223 14.22 -2.62 -10.19
CA GLU A 223 13.60 -1.93 -9.05
C GLU A 223 13.91 -0.43 -9.18
N ARG A 224 12.88 0.41 -9.14
CA ARG A 224 12.99 1.87 -9.31
C ARG A 224 12.31 2.62 -8.19
#